data_AF-A0A939CKF6-F1
#
_entry.id   AF-A0A939CKF6-F1
#
_cell.length_a   1.000
_cell.length_b   1.000
_cell.length_c   1.000
_cell.angle_alpha   90.00
_cell.angle_beta   90.00
_cell.angle_gamma   90.00
#
_symmetry.space_group_name_H-M   'P 1'
#
loop_
_entity.id
_entity.type
_entity.pdbx_description
1 polymer ?
#
loop_
_entity_poly.entity_id
_entity_poly.type
_entity_poly.pdbx_seq_one_letter_code
_entity_poly.pdbx_strand_id
1 'polypeptide(L)'
;MLRKDSGDRPMRIKEVRTLLNYPLDLVKEWLHSRNVTSPSELDFVQIDELVKTMCLAWAGNKFGHPNHAVNSYQKHVVDTVARGVDETTAISAWMEGALAQLPELN
;
A
#
# COMPACT_ATOMS: atom_id res chain seq x y z
N MET A 1 -11.73 -12.41 -13.88
CA MET A 1 -12.17 -11.16 -13.22
C MET A 1 -11.50 -10.01 -13.97
N LEU A 2 -12.26 -9.32 -14.81
CA LEU A 2 -11.76 -8.28 -15.72
C LEU A 2 -11.33 -7.05 -14.88
N ARG A 3 -10.02 -6.81 -14.75
CA ARG A 3 -9.50 -5.55 -14.19
C ARG A 3 -9.79 -4.45 -15.21
N LYS A 4 -10.74 -3.59 -14.86
CA LYS A 4 -11.30 -2.52 -15.69
C LYS A 4 -10.26 -1.40 -15.83
N ASP A 5 -10.05 -1.01 -17.08
CA ASP A 5 -9.53 0.23 -17.65
C ASP A 5 -8.38 1.01 -16.98
N SER A 6 -7.46 1.43 -17.85
CA SER A 6 -6.21 2.16 -17.62
C SER A 6 -6.29 3.46 -16.81
N GLY A 7 -7.49 3.96 -16.49
CA GLY A 7 -7.73 5.12 -15.64
C GLY A 7 -7.69 4.83 -14.13
N ASP A 8 -7.84 3.57 -13.71
CA ASP A 8 -7.88 3.18 -12.29
C ASP A 8 -6.50 3.18 -11.62
N ARG A 9 -5.40 3.03 -12.38
CA ARG A 9 -4.05 2.89 -11.79
C ARG A 9 -3.56 4.15 -11.07
N PRO A 10 -3.56 5.36 -11.69
CA PRO A 10 -3.16 6.58 -10.98
C PRO A 10 -4.12 6.94 -9.84
N MET A 11 -5.42 6.62 -9.99
CA MET A 11 -6.43 6.85 -8.96
C MET A 11 -6.17 5.99 -7.73
N ARG A 12 -5.92 4.69 -7.92
CA ARG A 12 -5.55 3.75 -6.86
C ARG A 12 -4.32 4.21 -6.08
N ILE A 13 -3.25 4.63 -6.78
CA ILE A 13 -2.04 5.17 -6.12
C ILE A 13 -2.39 6.42 -5.31
N LYS A 14 -3.22 7.32 -5.85
CA LYS A 14 -3.65 8.53 -5.15
C LYS A 14 -4.44 8.21 -3.89
N GLU A 15 -5.37 7.28 -3.94
CA GLU A 15 -6.20 6.85 -2.82
C GLU A 15 -5.36 6.24 -1.70
N VAL A 16 -4.54 5.25 -2.02
CA VAL A 16 -3.66 4.58 -1.05
C VAL A 16 -2.64 5.57 -0.45
N ARG A 17 -2.03 6.42 -1.28
CA ARG A 17 -1.10 7.46 -0.79
C ARG A 17 -1.78 8.41 0.19
N THR A 18 -3.01 8.81 -0.10
CA THR A 18 -3.79 9.71 0.76
C THR A 18 -4.14 9.02 2.07
N LEU A 19 -4.60 7.76 2.02
CA LEU A 19 -4.92 6.95 3.20
C LEU A 19 -3.71 6.78 4.13
N LEU A 20 -2.54 6.48 3.58
CA LEU A 20 -1.30 6.27 4.34
C LEU A 20 -0.60 7.57 4.75
N ASN A 21 -1.09 8.73 4.28
CA ASN A 21 -0.39 10.01 4.32
C ASN A 21 1.06 9.90 3.79
N TYR A 22 1.24 9.15 2.70
CA TYR A 22 2.54 8.84 2.15
C TYR A 22 3.09 10.03 1.32
N PRO A 23 4.37 10.43 1.53
CA PRO A 23 4.97 11.55 0.81
C PRO A 23 4.96 11.35 -0.71
N LEU A 24 4.57 12.40 -1.45
CA LEU A 24 4.56 12.36 -2.92
C LEU A 24 5.97 12.18 -3.50
N ASP A 25 6.99 12.75 -2.85
CA ASP A 25 8.36 12.66 -3.35
C ASP A 25 8.92 11.24 -3.30
N LEU A 26 8.56 10.45 -2.28
CA LEU A 26 8.90 9.03 -2.23
C LEU A 26 8.23 8.21 -3.35
N VAL A 27 7.02 8.62 -3.80
CA VAL A 27 6.40 8.01 -4.98
C VAL A 27 7.20 8.34 -6.23
N LYS A 28 7.63 9.60 -6.40
CA LYS A 28 8.46 10.02 -7.54
C LYS A 28 9.81 9.31 -7.55
N GLU A 29 10.45 9.17 -6.39
CA GLU A 29 11.71 8.42 -6.25
C GLU A 29 11.54 6.96 -6.66
N TRP A 30 10.45 6.31 -6.21
CA TRP A 30 10.15 4.95 -6.62
C TRP A 30 9.94 4.84 -8.14
N LEU A 31 9.19 5.77 -8.74
CA LEU A 31 8.99 5.83 -10.20
C LEU A 31 10.32 5.99 -10.96
N HIS A 32 11.16 6.94 -10.54
CA HIS A 32 12.47 7.16 -11.15
C HIS A 32 13.38 5.94 -11.02
N SER A 33 13.32 5.19 -9.91
CA SER A 33 14.08 3.94 -9.74
C SER A 33 13.70 2.85 -10.76
N ARG A 34 12.50 2.95 -11.34
CA ARG A 34 11.97 2.08 -12.40
C ARG A 34 12.09 2.69 -13.79
N ASN A 35 12.79 3.84 -13.93
CA ASN A 35 12.94 4.59 -15.16
C ASN A 35 11.59 5.03 -15.79
N VAL A 36 10.60 5.33 -14.95
CA VAL A 36 9.30 5.90 -15.36
C VAL A 36 9.08 7.25 -14.69
N THR A 37 8.21 8.09 -15.27
CA THR A 37 7.94 9.45 -14.78
C THR A 37 6.53 9.60 -14.20
N SER A 38 5.61 8.72 -14.59
CA SER A 38 4.21 8.75 -14.19
C SER A 38 3.67 7.36 -13.83
N PRO A 39 2.79 7.25 -12.81
CA PRO A 39 2.09 6.00 -12.50
C PRO A 39 1.26 5.43 -13.66
N SER A 40 0.87 6.25 -14.64
CA SER A 40 0.13 5.79 -15.83
C SER A 40 0.96 4.85 -16.72
N GLU A 41 2.29 4.99 -16.68
CA GLU A 41 3.25 4.18 -17.44
C GLU A 41 3.47 2.80 -16.81
N LEU A 42 3.04 2.60 -15.56
CA LEU A 42 3.17 1.34 -14.85
C LEU A 42 2.12 0.33 -15.29
N ASP A 43 2.52 -0.94 -15.36
CA ASP A 43 1.59 -2.05 -15.46
C ASP A 43 0.92 -2.35 -14.10
N PHE A 44 -0.05 -3.27 -14.09
CA PHE A 44 -0.78 -3.60 -12.87
C PHE A 44 0.09 -4.27 -11.80
N VAL A 45 1.11 -5.04 -12.18
CA VAL A 45 2.01 -5.70 -11.24
C VAL A 45 2.88 -4.65 -10.55
N GLN A 46 3.38 -3.67 -11.30
CA GLN A 46 4.16 -2.56 -10.77
C GLN A 46 3.32 -1.65 -9.86
N ILE A 47 2.04 -1.45 -10.15
CA ILE A 47 1.12 -0.75 -9.24
C ILE A 47 0.91 -1.56 -7.96
N ASP A 48 0.70 -2.88 -8.06
CA ASP A 48 0.59 -3.77 -6.89
C ASP A 48 1.87 -3.67 -6.02
N GLU A 49 3.06 -3.63 -6.64
CA GLU A 49 4.33 -3.44 -5.95
C GLU A 49 4.47 -2.07 -5.27
N LEU A 50 4.07 -0.99 -5.95
CA LEU A 50 4.13 0.36 -5.38
C LEU A 50 3.17 0.49 -4.18
N VAL A 51 1.94 -0.01 -4.29
CA VAL A 51 0.98 -0.07 -3.18
C VAL A 51 1.56 -0.82 -1.99
N LYS A 52 2.11 -2.01 -2.22
CA LYS A 52 2.79 -2.79 -1.18
C LYS A 52 3.95 -2.02 -0.56
N THR A 53 4.78 -1.35 -1.37
CA THR A 53 5.91 -0.55 -0.88
C THR A 53 5.45 0.58 0.04
N MET A 54 4.40 1.32 -0.34
CA MET A 54 3.84 2.38 0.51
C MET A 54 3.30 1.83 1.84
N CYS A 55 2.55 0.72 1.80
CA CYS A 55 2.02 0.09 3.00
C CYS A 55 3.12 -0.39 3.95
N LEU A 56 4.19 -1.00 3.42
CA LEU A 56 5.32 -1.46 4.23
C LEU A 56 6.13 -0.30 4.80
N ALA A 57 6.33 0.77 4.04
CA ALA A 57 6.98 1.98 4.54
C ALA A 57 6.17 2.62 5.68
N TRP A 58 4.85 2.69 5.55
CA TRP A 58 3.98 3.13 6.65
C TRP A 58 4.09 2.21 7.89
N ALA A 59 4.18 0.90 7.70
CA ALA A 59 4.28 -0.07 8.78
C ALA A 59 5.68 -0.19 9.40
N GLY A 60 6.72 0.36 8.76
CA GLY A 60 8.12 0.14 9.11
C GLY A 60 8.50 0.57 10.53
N ASN A 61 7.78 1.52 11.13
CA ASN A 61 7.98 1.95 12.52
C ASN A 61 6.93 1.40 13.51
N LYS A 62 6.02 0.53 13.04
CA LYS A 62 4.88 0.04 13.85
C LYS A 62 5.03 -1.41 14.27
N PHE A 63 5.63 -2.20 13.39
CA PHE A 63 5.97 -3.58 13.67
C PHE A 63 7.46 -3.61 13.98
N GLY A 64 7.84 -3.97 15.22
CA GLY A 64 9.24 -3.94 15.69
C GLY A 64 10.24 -4.72 14.83
N HIS A 65 9.76 -5.49 13.84
CA HIS A 65 10.58 -6.14 12.82
C HIS A 65 9.96 -6.04 11.41
N PRO A 66 10.75 -5.78 10.35
CA PRO A 66 10.26 -5.68 8.96
C PRO A 66 9.50 -6.91 8.46
N ASN A 67 9.93 -8.12 8.84
CA ASN A 67 9.28 -9.36 8.43
C ASN A 67 7.85 -9.50 8.99
N HIS A 68 7.57 -8.90 10.15
CA HIS A 68 6.23 -8.91 10.73
C HIS A 68 5.29 -8.00 9.94
N ALA A 69 5.76 -6.83 9.48
CA ALA A 69 4.97 -5.96 8.62
C ALA A 69 4.59 -6.65 7.31
N VAL A 70 5.53 -7.36 6.67
CA VAL A 70 5.28 -8.10 5.41
C VAL A 70 4.26 -9.21 5.60
N ASN A 71 4.44 -10.05 6.63
CA ASN A 71 3.51 -11.15 6.90
C ASN A 71 2.11 -10.64 7.29
N SER A 72 2.05 -9.56 8.08
CA SER A 72 0.80 -8.93 8.48
C SER A 72 0.08 -8.34 7.28
N TYR A 73 0.78 -7.61 6.41
CA TYR A 73 0.22 -7.08 5.17
C TYR A 73 -0.36 -8.18 4.27
N GLN A 74 0.38 -9.27 4.06
CA GLN A 74 -0.10 -10.38 3.25
C GLN A 74 -1.40 -10.95 3.80
N LYS A 75 -1.44 -11.25 5.10
CA LYS A 75 -2.59 -11.89 5.75
C LYS A 75 -3.82 -10.98 5.84
N HIS A 76 -3.62 -9.69 6.09
CA HIS A 76 -4.72 -8.77 6.42
C HIS A 76 -5.15 -7.89 5.25
N VAL A 77 -4.26 -7.60 4.30
CA VAL A 77 -4.58 -6.81 3.12
C VAL A 77 -4.78 -7.74 1.92
N VAL A 78 -3.76 -8.49 1.51
CA VAL A 78 -3.82 -9.26 0.26
C VAL A 78 -4.90 -10.35 0.31
N ASP A 79 -4.94 -11.15 1.37
CA ASP A 79 -5.94 -12.22 1.50
C ASP A 79 -7.36 -11.67 1.63
N THR A 80 -7.54 -10.50 2.24
CA THR A 80 -8.84 -9.83 2.42
C THR A 80 -9.36 -9.27 1.09
N VAL A 81 -8.46 -8.65 0.31
CA VAL A 81 -8.77 -8.20 -1.06
C VAL A 81 -9.12 -9.40 -1.96
N ALA A 82 -8.39 -10.51 -1.83
CA ALA A 82 -8.69 -11.74 -2.58
C ALA A 82 -10.07 -12.34 -2.25
N ARG A 83 -10.60 -12.05 -1.06
CA ARG A 83 -11.97 -12.42 -0.64
C ARG A 83 -13.05 -11.45 -1.13
N GLY A 84 -12.66 -10.40 -1.88
CA GLY A 84 -13.57 -9.45 -2.50
C GLY A 84 -13.83 -8.17 -1.70
N VAL A 85 -13.06 -7.93 -0.62
CA VAL A 85 -13.11 -6.65 0.10
C VAL A 85 -12.34 -5.59 -0.68
N ASP A 86 -12.85 -4.36 -0.66
CA ASP A 86 -12.15 -3.21 -1.25
C ASP A 86 -10.74 -3.01 -0.65
N GLU A 87 -9.77 -2.63 -1.48
CA GLU A 87 -8.38 -2.50 -1.08
C GLU A 87 -8.17 -1.39 -0.05
N THR A 88 -8.78 -0.22 -0.23
CA THR A 88 -8.63 0.88 0.72
C THR A 88 -9.24 0.53 2.07
N THR A 89 -10.37 -0.18 2.05
CA THR A 89 -11.03 -0.70 3.25
C THR A 89 -10.16 -1.73 3.97
N ALA A 90 -9.56 -2.67 3.23
CA ALA A 90 -8.66 -3.67 3.80
C ALA A 90 -7.39 -3.04 4.39
N ILE A 91 -6.79 -2.06 3.70
CA ILE A 91 -5.62 -1.32 4.20
C ILE A 91 -5.98 -0.53 5.46
N SER A 92 -7.11 0.19 5.47
CA SER A 92 -7.53 0.98 6.64
C SER A 92 -7.74 0.10 7.87
N ALA A 93 -8.47 -1.02 7.73
CA ALA A 93 -8.70 -1.96 8.83
C ALA A 93 -7.38 -2.57 9.35
N TRP A 94 -6.45 -2.88 8.44
CA TRP A 94 -5.11 -3.34 8.82
C TRP A 94 -4.33 -2.27 9.58
N MET A 95 -4.40 -1.00 9.15
CA MET A 95 -3.75 0.11 9.82
C MET A 95 -4.28 0.31 11.24
N GLU A 96 -5.59 0.30 11.42
CA GLU A 96 -6.24 0.40 12.74
C GLU A 96 -5.78 -0.72 13.67
N GLY A 97 -5.78 -1.97 13.18
CA GLY A 97 -5.30 -3.12 13.95
C GLY A 97 -3.81 -3.05 14.28
N ALA A 98 -2.99 -2.47 13.40
CA ALA A 98 -1.56 -2.25 13.66
C ALA A 98 -1.33 -1.16 14.72
N LEU A 99 -2.08 -0.06 14.66
CA LEU A 99 -2.00 1.03 15.64
C LEU A 99 -2.46 0.59 17.03
N ALA A 100 -3.51 -0.23 17.11
CA ALA A 100 -4.01 -0.78 18.38
C ALA A 100 -2.99 -1.71 19.08
N GLN A 101 -1.99 -2.21 18.35
CA GLN A 101 -0.92 -3.04 18.90
C GLN A 101 0.31 -2.22 19.32
N LEU A 102 0.35 -0.92 19.01
CA LEU A 102 1.43 -0.07 19.50
C LEU A 102 1.28 0.10 21.02
N PRO A 103 2.34 -0.15 21.80
CA PRO A 103 2.29 0.19 23.21
C PRO A 103 1.98 1.69 23.34
N GLU A 104 1.01 2.05 24.18
CA GLU A 104 0.79 3.45 24.51
C GLU A 104 2.10 4.00 25.03
N LEU A 105 2.67 4.97 24.30
CA LEU A 105 3.81 5.75 24.77
C LEU A 105 3.30 6.61 25.92
N ASN A 106 3.24 6.03 27.13
CA ASN A 106 3.14 6.74 28.40
C ASN A 106 4.49 7.35 28.78
#